data_AF-A0A9D7BT89-F1
#
_entry.id   AF-A0A9D7BT89-F1
#
_cell.length_a   1.000
_cell.length_b   1.000
_cell.length_c   1.000
_cell.angle_alpha   90.00
_cell.angle_beta   90.00
_cell.angle_gamma   90.00
#
_symmetry.space_group_name_H-M   'P 1'
#
loop_
_entity.id
_entity.type
_entity.pdbx_description
1 polymer ?
#
loop_
_entity_poly.entity_id
_entity_poly.type
_entity_poly.pdbx_seq_one_letter_code
_entity_poly.pdbx_strand_id
1 'polypeptide(L)'
;MARLPLLAMLALLLGVAGCSTTVFESLPAGTATDCDPAWPGRWQPEGAIGEALPAREAVEIAADCRSATSKGERKPLHLTLVATRDGQYLQLHDDSGKPDCIGKDKAHCGHVLFRYERSGDTIRLYDVDHARVAAEIGSKKIRGYSERQDGGEVKTDKPVHHNFISGDGEHIARLLHRRPQVFASEPLLVLQRVPAAPAAGEAPAPPPGGQ
;
A
#
# COMPACT_ATOMS: atom_id res chain seq x y z
N MET A 1 9.25 27.66 12.25
CA MET A 1 9.96 26.84 11.25
C MET A 1 9.12 25.58 11.02
N ALA A 2 8.50 25.51 9.85
CA ALA A 2 7.41 24.59 9.53
C ALA A 2 7.89 23.12 9.46
N ARG A 3 7.10 22.23 10.06
CA ARG A 3 7.36 20.79 10.22
C ARG A 3 6.45 20.03 9.24
N LEU A 4 7.01 19.51 8.15
CA LEU A 4 6.36 18.56 7.23
C LEU A 4 7.34 17.44 6.89
N PRO A 5 7.19 16.21 7.44
CA PRO A 5 7.75 15.06 6.70
C PRO A 5 6.98 13.73 6.77
N LEU A 6 5.83 13.60 7.46
CA LEU A 6 5.09 12.32 7.50
C LEU A 6 3.78 12.37 6.71
N LEU A 7 3.02 13.47 6.84
CA LEU A 7 1.92 13.78 5.91
C LEU A 7 2.46 14.01 4.48
N ALA A 8 3.68 14.51 4.32
CA ALA A 8 4.30 14.65 3.00
C ALA A 8 4.70 13.30 2.38
N MET A 9 4.82 12.20 3.14
CA MET A 9 5.23 10.90 2.60
C MET A 9 4.02 10.01 2.24
N LEU A 10 2.91 10.15 2.99
CA LEU A 10 1.63 9.52 2.67
C LEU A 10 0.78 10.37 1.69
N ALA A 11 0.87 11.70 1.76
CA ALA A 11 0.32 12.59 0.73
C ALA A 11 1.20 12.66 -0.53
N LEU A 12 2.47 12.23 -0.47
CA LEU A 12 3.26 11.99 -1.70
C LEU A 12 2.63 10.88 -2.55
N LEU A 13 2.02 9.90 -1.90
CA LEU A 13 1.37 8.74 -2.55
C LEU A 13 -0.04 9.06 -3.04
N LEU A 14 -0.69 10.11 -2.52
CA LEU A 14 -2.12 10.39 -2.76
C LEU A 14 -2.43 11.76 -3.38
N GLY A 15 -1.43 12.60 -3.70
CA GLY A 15 -1.79 13.95 -4.19
C GLY A 15 -0.67 14.88 -4.62
N VAL A 16 0.36 14.39 -5.30
CA VAL A 16 1.33 15.27 -5.97
C VAL A 16 1.17 15.10 -7.47
N ALA A 17 0.79 16.18 -8.15
CA ALA A 17 1.02 16.30 -9.59
C ALA A 17 2.48 15.93 -9.86
N GLY A 18 2.74 14.73 -10.39
CA GLY A 18 4.10 14.20 -10.55
C GLY A 18 4.30 12.72 -10.25
N CYS A 19 3.34 12.01 -9.64
CA CYS A 19 3.41 10.54 -9.48
C CYS A 19 2.39 9.84 -10.38
N SER A 20 2.77 8.68 -10.92
CA SER A 20 1.81 7.84 -11.66
C SER A 20 0.82 7.22 -10.67
N THR A 21 -0.42 7.04 -11.10
CA THR A 21 -1.48 6.43 -10.29
C THR A 21 -2.30 5.48 -11.15
N THR A 22 -2.80 4.41 -10.55
CA THR A 22 -3.79 3.54 -11.20
C THR A 22 -4.92 3.25 -10.23
N VAL A 23 -6.14 3.54 -10.67
CA VAL A 23 -7.37 3.28 -9.92
C VAL A 23 -8.20 2.20 -10.61
N PHE A 24 -8.82 1.34 -9.82
CA PHE A 24 -9.71 0.28 -10.29
C PHE A 24 -11.16 0.68 -10.00
N GLU A 25 -12.05 0.59 -10.99
CA GLU A 25 -13.47 0.95 -10.83
C GLU A 25 -14.16 0.18 -9.69
N SER A 26 -13.71 -1.04 -9.40
CA SER A 26 -14.22 -1.87 -8.32
C SER A 26 -13.09 -2.66 -7.66
N LEU A 27 -13.28 -3.02 -6.40
CA LEU A 27 -12.48 -4.06 -5.75
C LEU A 27 -12.69 -5.41 -6.45
N PRO A 28 -11.65 -6.26 -6.58
CA PRO A 28 -11.82 -7.59 -7.14
C PRO A 28 -12.80 -8.41 -6.30
N ALA A 29 -13.60 -9.25 -6.94
CA ALA A 29 -14.50 -10.16 -6.24
C ALA A 29 -13.70 -11.13 -5.35
N GLY A 30 -14.08 -11.20 -4.07
CA GLY A 30 -13.37 -11.95 -3.04
C GLY A 30 -13.93 -11.69 -1.64
N THR A 31 -13.26 -12.23 -0.63
CA THR A 31 -13.56 -11.95 0.78
C THR A 31 -12.80 -10.71 1.22
N ALA A 32 -13.52 -9.69 1.68
CA ALA A 32 -12.92 -8.48 2.23
C ALA A 32 -12.83 -8.54 3.76
N THR A 33 -11.73 -8.07 4.33
CA THR A 33 -11.58 -7.82 5.76
C THR A 33 -10.88 -6.49 6.00
N ASP A 34 -11.29 -5.77 7.03
CA ASP A 34 -10.66 -4.51 7.45
C ASP A 34 -9.61 -4.73 8.56
N CYS A 35 -9.32 -5.99 8.91
CA CYS A 35 -8.25 -6.33 9.83
C CYS A 35 -7.81 -7.77 9.62
N ASP A 36 -6.60 -7.97 9.09
CA ASP A 36 -5.90 -9.26 9.21
C ASP A 36 -5.43 -9.41 10.67
N PRO A 37 -5.83 -10.46 11.41
CA PRO A 37 -5.42 -10.67 12.80
C PRO A 37 -3.90 -10.68 13.00
N ALA A 38 -3.15 -10.88 11.92
CA ALA A 38 -1.71 -10.86 11.93
C ALA A 38 -1.10 -9.50 11.57
N TRP A 39 -1.86 -8.42 11.47
CA TRP A 39 -1.33 -7.06 11.31
C TRP A 39 -0.99 -6.35 12.61
N PRO A 40 -1.75 -6.48 13.71
CA PRO A 40 -1.40 -5.82 14.95
C PRO A 40 0.06 -6.04 15.38
N GLY A 41 0.64 -4.98 15.93
CA GLY A 41 2.02 -4.95 16.42
C GLY A 41 2.94 -4.05 15.61
N ARG A 42 4.24 -4.15 15.90
CA ARG A 42 5.26 -3.25 15.39
C ARG A 42 5.95 -3.83 14.16
N TRP A 43 6.05 -2.99 13.13
CA TRP A 43 6.62 -3.31 11.83
C TRP A 43 7.72 -2.32 11.49
N GLN A 44 8.86 -2.83 11.02
CA GLN A 44 10.01 -2.07 10.60
C GLN A 44 10.07 -2.10 9.08
N PRO A 45 9.98 -0.94 8.39
CA PRO A 45 10.20 -0.92 6.96
C PRO A 45 11.65 -1.28 6.66
N GLU A 46 11.83 -2.27 5.82
CA GLU A 46 13.12 -2.57 5.21
C GLU A 46 13.26 -1.66 3.97
N GLY A 47 14.47 -1.12 3.76
CA GLY A 47 14.76 -0.41 2.52
C GLY A 47 14.57 -1.34 1.32
N ALA A 48 14.27 -0.78 0.14
CA ALA A 48 14.40 -1.55 -1.09
C ALA A 48 15.83 -2.10 -1.17
N ILE A 49 15.97 -3.35 -1.63
CA ILE A 49 17.27 -4.02 -1.76
C ILE A 49 18.20 -3.11 -2.58
N GLY A 50 19.25 -2.57 -1.95
CA GLY A 50 20.33 -1.86 -2.65
C GLY A 50 20.51 -0.37 -2.35
N GLU A 51 19.63 0.28 -1.58
CA GLU A 51 19.86 1.67 -1.15
C GLU A 51 19.81 1.81 0.38
N ALA A 52 20.86 2.39 0.96
CA ALA A 52 20.89 2.83 2.35
C ALA A 52 19.95 4.03 2.51
N LEU A 53 18.65 3.75 2.55
CA LEU A 53 17.64 4.74 2.87
C LEU A 53 17.80 5.15 4.35
N PRO A 54 17.59 6.44 4.70
CA PRO A 54 17.59 6.86 6.09
C PRO A 54 16.60 5.99 6.86
N ALA A 55 16.99 5.54 8.07
CA ALA A 55 16.24 4.58 8.88
C ALA A 55 14.74 4.89 8.82
N ARG A 56 14.01 4.09 8.03
CA ARG A 56 12.57 4.24 7.89
C ARG A 56 11.97 3.88 9.23
N GLU A 57 11.09 4.72 9.76
CA GLU A 57 10.64 4.52 11.13
C GLU A 57 9.65 3.37 11.24
N ALA A 58 9.73 2.66 12.37
CA ALA A 58 8.77 1.62 12.67
C ALA A 58 7.34 2.19 12.71
N VAL A 59 6.40 1.36 12.25
CA VAL A 59 4.97 1.60 12.29
C VAL A 59 4.36 0.58 13.24
N GLU A 60 3.59 1.04 14.22
CA GLU A 60 2.87 0.19 15.15
C GLU A 60 1.39 0.20 14.83
N ILE A 61 0.85 -0.92 14.38
CA ILE A 61 -0.56 -1.09 14.05
C ILE A 61 -1.30 -1.54 15.32
N ALA A 62 -2.36 -0.81 15.67
CA ALA A 62 -3.19 -1.13 16.82
C ALA A 62 -3.94 -2.47 16.65
N ALA A 63 -4.33 -3.09 17.75
CA ALA A 63 -5.05 -4.38 17.77
C ALA A 63 -6.39 -4.37 17.02
N ASP A 64 -7.00 -3.20 16.84
CA ASP A 64 -8.24 -3.01 16.11
C ASP A 64 -8.03 -2.73 14.60
N CYS A 65 -6.78 -2.65 14.13
CA CYS A 65 -6.40 -2.24 12.78
C CYS A 65 -6.92 -0.86 12.33
N ARG A 66 -7.42 -0.02 13.25
CA ARG A 66 -8.02 1.29 12.92
C ARG A 66 -7.06 2.45 13.05
N SER A 67 -5.86 2.21 13.55
CA SER A 67 -4.86 3.24 13.71
C SER A 67 -3.46 2.67 13.69
N ALA A 68 -2.53 3.51 13.23
CA ALA A 68 -1.11 3.24 13.23
C ALA A 68 -0.37 4.37 13.95
N THR A 69 0.64 4.02 14.75
CA THR A 69 1.54 4.97 15.38
C THR A 69 2.89 4.95 14.66
N SER A 70 3.39 6.13 14.29
CA SER A 70 4.74 6.31 13.75
C SER A 70 5.28 7.65 14.26
N LYS A 71 6.57 7.76 14.59
CA LYS A 71 7.15 8.98 15.23
C LYS A 71 6.45 9.39 16.54
N GLY A 72 5.77 8.47 17.23
CA GLY A 72 4.92 8.78 18.39
C GLY A 72 3.61 9.50 18.04
N GLU A 73 3.31 9.69 16.76
CA GLU A 73 2.06 10.26 16.26
C GLU A 73 1.12 9.12 15.87
N ARG A 74 -0.07 9.06 16.48
CA ARG A 74 -1.12 8.11 16.13
C ARG A 74 -1.99 8.69 15.03
N LYS A 75 -2.18 7.94 13.96
CA LYS A 75 -3.01 8.30 12.81
C LYS A 75 -4.10 7.24 12.58
N PRO A 76 -5.27 7.62 12.06
CA PRO A 76 -6.22 6.64 11.60
C PRO A 76 -5.60 5.78 10.50
N LEU A 77 -6.01 4.52 10.48
CA LEU A 77 -5.61 3.54 9.49
C LEU A 77 -6.90 2.90 8.99
N HIS A 78 -7.17 3.12 7.71
CA HIS A 78 -8.29 2.51 7.03
C HIS A 78 -7.72 1.64 5.93
N LEU A 79 -7.96 0.35 6.04
CA LEU A 79 -7.44 -0.61 5.09
C LEU A 79 -8.51 -1.66 4.81
N THR A 80 -8.47 -2.21 3.61
CA THR A 80 -9.33 -3.34 3.24
C THR A 80 -8.45 -4.34 2.51
N LEU A 81 -8.29 -5.52 3.11
CA LEU A 81 -7.66 -6.67 2.49
C LEU A 81 -8.72 -7.47 1.74
N VAL A 82 -8.53 -7.64 0.45
CA VAL A 82 -9.38 -8.45 -0.42
C VAL A 82 -8.64 -9.73 -0.76
N ALA A 83 -9.10 -10.85 -0.19
CA ALA A 83 -8.62 -12.18 -0.51
C ALA A 83 -9.43 -12.75 -1.68
N THR A 84 -8.75 -13.02 -2.79
CA THR A 84 -9.30 -13.70 -3.95
C THR A 84 -8.73 -15.13 -4.02
N ARG A 85 -9.25 -15.95 -4.93
CA ARG A 85 -8.68 -17.28 -5.20
C ARG A 85 -7.20 -17.23 -5.60
N ASP A 86 -6.80 -16.18 -6.30
CA ASP A 86 -5.52 -16.12 -7.03
C ASP A 86 -4.50 -15.15 -6.42
N GLY A 87 -4.86 -14.48 -5.32
CA GLY A 87 -4.00 -13.53 -4.65
C GLY A 87 -4.74 -12.66 -3.65
N GLN A 88 -3.98 -11.87 -2.91
CA GLN A 88 -4.49 -10.92 -1.93
C GLN A 88 -4.14 -9.50 -2.37
N TYR A 89 -5.07 -8.58 -2.15
CA TYR A 89 -4.94 -7.18 -2.54
C TYR A 89 -5.29 -6.28 -1.38
N LEU A 90 -4.52 -5.21 -1.20
CA LEU A 90 -4.72 -4.24 -0.13
C LEU A 90 -5.16 -2.92 -0.73
N GLN A 91 -6.28 -2.38 -0.25
CA GLN A 91 -6.61 -0.97 -0.38
C GLN A 91 -6.23 -0.25 0.91
N LEU A 92 -5.56 0.89 0.78
CA LEU A 92 -5.43 1.86 1.86
C LEU A 92 -6.40 3.01 1.55
N HIS A 93 -7.28 3.32 2.49
CA HIS A 93 -8.21 4.45 2.36
C HIS A 93 -7.64 5.65 3.08
N ASP A 94 -7.92 6.84 2.55
CA ASP A 94 -7.77 8.06 3.32
C ASP A 94 -8.97 8.24 4.27
N ASP A 95 -8.79 9.08 5.30
CA ASP A 95 -9.81 9.38 6.30
C ASP A 95 -11.04 10.10 5.69
N SER A 96 -10.98 10.49 4.41
CA SER A 96 -12.06 11.16 3.73
C SER A 96 -13.13 10.19 3.23
N GLY A 97 -12.79 8.90 3.11
CA GLY A 97 -13.68 7.86 2.58
C GLY A 97 -14.05 8.06 1.12
N LYS A 98 -13.34 8.95 0.41
CA LYS A 98 -13.60 9.24 -1.00
C LYS A 98 -12.71 8.38 -1.89
N PRO A 99 -13.23 7.85 -3.01
CA PRO A 99 -12.41 7.17 -3.98
C PRO A 99 -11.41 8.13 -4.62
N ASP A 100 -10.28 7.59 -5.04
CA ASP A 100 -9.29 8.35 -5.81
C ASP A 100 -9.84 8.58 -7.21
N CYS A 101 -9.88 9.86 -7.63
CA CYS A 101 -10.43 10.25 -8.91
C CYS A 101 -9.38 10.91 -9.81
N ILE A 102 -9.31 10.44 -11.06
CA ILE A 102 -8.41 10.94 -12.10
C ILE A 102 -9.17 11.46 -13.32
N GLY A 103 -8.44 12.03 -14.28
CA GLY A 103 -9.00 12.59 -15.49
C GLY A 103 -9.58 13.98 -15.32
N LYS A 104 -9.89 14.61 -16.45
CA LYS A 104 -10.55 15.92 -16.48
C LYS A 104 -11.84 15.87 -15.65
N ASP A 105 -12.02 16.88 -14.79
CA ASP A 105 -13.17 17.03 -13.90
C ASP A 105 -13.39 15.85 -12.93
N LYS A 106 -12.34 15.05 -12.66
CA LYS A 106 -12.40 13.86 -11.78
C LYS A 106 -13.40 12.80 -12.26
N ALA A 107 -13.52 12.63 -13.57
CA ALA A 107 -14.52 11.76 -14.19
C ALA A 107 -14.33 10.25 -13.89
N HIS A 108 -13.15 9.84 -13.43
CA HIS A 108 -12.82 8.43 -13.22
C HIS A 108 -12.40 8.18 -11.78
N CYS A 109 -13.33 7.72 -10.95
CA CYS A 109 -13.09 7.42 -9.54
C CYS A 109 -12.98 5.91 -9.31
N GLY A 110 -12.08 5.50 -8.43
CA GLY A 110 -11.92 4.09 -8.09
C GLY A 110 -11.06 3.86 -6.85
N HIS A 111 -10.60 2.62 -6.74
CA HIS A 111 -9.80 2.10 -5.64
C HIS A 111 -8.34 2.01 -6.07
N VAL A 112 -7.42 2.56 -5.28
CA VAL A 112 -6.00 2.22 -5.40
C VAL A 112 -5.76 0.87 -4.73
N LEU A 113 -5.11 -0.04 -5.43
CA LEU A 113 -4.80 -1.38 -4.93
C LEU A 113 -3.30 -1.65 -4.96
N PHE A 114 -2.84 -2.34 -3.93
CA PHE A 114 -1.54 -2.98 -3.87
C PHE A 114 -1.74 -4.49 -3.94
N ARG A 115 -0.83 -5.21 -4.61
CA ARG A 115 -0.73 -6.66 -4.36
C ARG A 115 -0.10 -6.85 -2.99
N TYR A 116 -0.71 -7.70 -2.19
CA TYR A 116 -0.30 -7.98 -0.83
C TYR A 116 0.22 -9.41 -0.73
N GLU A 117 1.40 -9.56 -0.15
CA GLU A 117 1.93 -10.87 0.21
C GLU A 117 2.38 -10.84 1.66
N ARG A 118 2.05 -11.90 2.40
CA ARG A 118 2.51 -12.12 3.76
C ARG A 118 3.15 -13.49 3.88
N SER A 119 4.37 -13.51 4.41
CA SER A 119 5.10 -14.75 4.71
C SER A 119 5.67 -14.65 6.12
N GLY A 120 4.99 -15.26 7.08
CA GLY A 120 5.38 -15.20 8.50
C GLY A 120 5.43 -13.75 9.00
N ASP A 121 6.63 -13.30 9.35
CA ASP A 121 6.89 -11.98 9.91
C ASP A 121 7.26 -10.92 8.86
N THR A 122 7.05 -11.21 7.58
CA THR A 122 7.28 -10.26 6.49
C THR A 122 5.98 -9.96 5.75
N ILE A 123 5.71 -8.67 5.52
CA ILE A 123 4.69 -8.16 4.59
C ILE A 123 5.41 -7.53 3.40
N ARG A 124 4.92 -7.80 2.19
CA ARG A 124 5.37 -7.17 0.94
C ARG A 124 4.17 -6.55 0.25
N LEU A 125 4.31 -5.27 -0.11
CA LEU A 125 3.34 -4.54 -0.92
C LEU A 125 3.96 -4.23 -2.27
N TYR A 126 3.25 -4.56 -3.34
CA TYR A 126 3.67 -4.27 -4.70
C TYR A 126 2.71 -3.24 -5.29
N ASP A 127 3.29 -2.18 -5.83
CA ASP A 127 2.54 -1.16 -6.55
C ASP A 127 2.16 -1.66 -7.96
N VAL A 128 1.27 -0.93 -8.62
CA VAL A 128 0.89 -1.18 -10.00
C VAL A 128 2.05 -0.79 -10.95
N ASP A 129 2.31 -1.60 -11.97
CA ASP A 129 3.18 -1.22 -13.09
C ASP A 129 2.41 -0.23 -14.00
N HIS A 130 2.40 1.04 -13.62
CA HIS A 130 1.57 2.07 -14.26
C HIS A 130 1.88 2.25 -15.76
N ALA A 131 3.16 2.15 -16.15
CA ALA A 131 3.57 2.29 -17.54
C ALA A 131 3.07 1.12 -18.40
N ARG A 132 3.16 -0.10 -17.86
CA ARG A 132 2.58 -1.28 -18.52
C ARG A 132 1.07 -1.20 -18.61
N VAL A 133 0.39 -0.82 -17.53
CA VAL A 133 -1.07 -0.65 -17.54
C VAL A 133 -1.48 0.36 -18.61
N ALA A 134 -0.80 1.51 -18.69
CA ALA A 134 -1.03 2.51 -19.73
C ALA A 134 -0.87 1.92 -21.15
N ALA A 135 0.20 1.16 -21.39
CA ALA A 135 0.44 0.50 -22.67
C ALA A 135 -0.61 -0.57 -23.00
N GLU A 136 -1.07 -1.33 -22.01
CA GLU A 136 -2.10 -2.36 -22.18
C GLU A 136 -3.50 -1.77 -22.41
N ILE A 137 -3.81 -0.63 -21.79
CA ILE A 137 -5.01 0.16 -22.11
C ILE A 137 -4.92 0.71 -23.54
N GLY A 138 -3.80 1.35 -23.90
CA GLY A 138 -3.59 1.91 -25.24
C GLY A 138 -3.67 0.86 -26.36
N SER A 139 -3.22 -0.37 -26.08
CA SER A 139 -3.34 -1.52 -27.00
C SER A 139 -4.65 -2.29 -26.87
N LYS A 140 -5.63 -1.78 -26.11
CA LYS A 140 -6.97 -2.37 -25.90
C LYS A 140 -6.97 -3.78 -25.29
N LYS A 141 -5.89 -4.15 -24.60
CA LYS A 141 -5.76 -5.42 -23.86
C LYS A 141 -6.40 -5.37 -22.47
N ILE A 142 -6.48 -4.18 -21.90
CA ILE A 142 -7.21 -3.86 -20.67
C ILE A 142 -8.27 -2.83 -21.04
N ARG A 143 -9.48 -2.97 -20.49
CA ARG A 143 -10.52 -1.95 -20.62
C ARG A 143 -10.25 -0.84 -19.61
N GLY A 144 -10.20 0.40 -20.08
CA GLY A 144 -9.87 1.51 -19.20
C GLY A 144 -9.63 2.81 -19.93
N TYR A 145 -9.15 3.77 -19.15
CA TYR A 145 -8.70 5.08 -19.58
C TYR A 145 -7.27 5.29 -19.10
N SER A 146 -6.44 5.91 -19.92
CA SER A 146 -5.09 6.29 -19.56
C SER A 146 -4.81 7.69 -20.09
N GLU A 147 -4.39 8.58 -19.21
CA GLU A 147 -3.87 9.89 -19.56
C GLU A 147 -2.40 9.98 -19.17
N ARG A 148 -1.63 10.69 -20.00
CA ARG A 148 -0.24 11.01 -19.70
C ARG A 148 -0.18 12.47 -19.26
N GLN A 149 0.29 12.73 -18.04
CA GLN A 149 0.53 14.09 -17.55
C GLN A 149 1.92 14.57 -18.00
N ASP A 150 2.08 14.92 -19.28
CA ASP A 150 3.33 15.52 -19.78
C ASP A 150 3.27 17.06 -19.90
N GLY A 151 2.25 17.71 -19.37
CA GLY A 151 1.91 19.08 -19.75
C GLY A 151 2.30 20.21 -18.79
N GLY A 152 2.98 19.93 -17.67
CA GLY A 152 3.34 20.95 -16.67
C GLY A 152 4.81 21.38 -16.74
N GLU A 153 5.14 22.57 -16.22
CA GLU A 153 6.52 23.13 -16.11
C GLU A 153 7.55 22.21 -15.39
N VAL A 154 7.12 21.07 -14.84
CA VAL A 154 7.96 20.12 -14.13
C VAL A 154 8.41 19.02 -15.08
N LYS A 155 9.66 19.11 -15.54
CA LYS A 155 10.33 18.02 -16.27
C LYS A 155 10.58 16.85 -15.31
N THR A 156 9.82 15.77 -15.45
CA THR A 156 10.14 14.48 -14.82
C THR A 156 10.93 13.60 -15.80
N ASP A 157 11.91 12.85 -15.30
CA ASP A 157 12.72 11.94 -16.14
C ASP A 157 11.92 10.75 -16.68
N LYS A 158 10.75 10.46 -16.08
CA LYS A 158 9.84 9.40 -16.49
C LYS A 158 8.44 9.95 -16.75
N PRO A 159 7.71 9.38 -17.74
CA PRO A 159 6.29 9.64 -17.95
C PRO A 159 5.46 9.45 -16.69
N VAL A 160 4.55 10.40 -16.43
CA VAL A 160 3.53 10.28 -15.38
C VAL A 160 2.23 9.80 -16.02
N HIS A 161 1.72 8.67 -15.55
CA HIS A 161 0.50 8.03 -16.05
C HIS A 161 -0.60 8.05 -15.00
N HIS A 162 -1.78 8.52 -15.37
CA HIS A 162 -2.99 8.25 -14.59
C HIS A 162 -3.86 7.27 -15.35
N ASN A 163 -4.07 6.10 -14.75
CA ASN A 163 -4.82 5.02 -15.36
C ASN A 163 -6.09 4.71 -14.55
N PHE A 164 -7.17 4.45 -15.26
CA PHE A 164 -8.42 3.94 -14.72
C PHE A 164 -8.70 2.61 -15.41
N ILE A 165 -8.77 1.53 -14.62
CA ILE A 165 -9.14 0.21 -15.11
C ILE A 165 -10.63 0.01 -14.84
N SER A 166 -11.41 -0.21 -15.90
CA SER A 166 -12.87 -0.37 -15.79
C SER A 166 -13.30 -1.82 -15.72
N GLY A 167 -14.37 -2.05 -14.97
CA GLY A 167 -14.95 -3.37 -14.75
C GLY A 167 -15.54 -3.52 -13.34
N ASP A 168 -16.55 -4.41 -13.26
CA ASP A 168 -17.05 -4.90 -11.98
C ASP A 168 -16.02 -5.80 -11.26
N GLY A 169 -16.29 -6.15 -10.00
CA GLY A 169 -15.33 -6.94 -9.21
C GLY A 169 -14.96 -8.29 -9.84
N GLU A 170 -15.90 -8.92 -10.54
CA GLU A 170 -15.66 -10.17 -11.28
C GLU A 170 -14.72 -9.97 -12.47
N HIS A 171 -14.88 -8.86 -13.22
CA HIS A 171 -13.98 -8.47 -14.28
C HIS A 171 -12.58 -8.18 -13.74
N ILE A 172 -12.48 -7.41 -12.65
CA ILE A 172 -11.20 -7.06 -12.03
C ILE A 172 -10.50 -8.32 -11.51
N ALA A 173 -11.20 -9.21 -10.80
CA ALA A 173 -10.62 -10.47 -10.33
C ALA A 173 -10.05 -11.31 -11.49
N ARG A 174 -10.81 -11.46 -12.59
CA ARG A 174 -10.32 -12.18 -13.78
C ARG A 174 -9.13 -11.49 -14.45
N LEU A 175 -9.13 -10.17 -14.50
CA LEU A 175 -8.01 -9.39 -15.03
C LEU A 175 -6.74 -9.68 -14.24
N LEU A 176 -6.80 -9.54 -12.91
CA LEU A 176 -5.65 -9.73 -12.03
C LEU A 176 -5.12 -11.17 -12.06
N HIS A 177 -6.02 -12.16 -12.15
CA HIS A 177 -5.64 -13.56 -12.33
C HIS A 177 -4.88 -13.80 -13.65
N ARG A 178 -5.40 -13.27 -14.77
CA ARG A 178 -4.79 -13.50 -16.10
C ARG A 178 -3.56 -12.64 -16.35
N ARG A 179 -3.38 -11.57 -15.58
CA ARG A 179 -2.33 -10.57 -15.77
C ARG A 179 -1.67 -10.21 -14.44
N PRO A 180 -0.94 -11.14 -13.79
CA PRO A 180 -0.23 -10.83 -12.55
C PRO A 180 0.78 -9.68 -12.73
N GLN A 181 1.26 -9.44 -13.96
CA GLN A 181 2.13 -8.33 -14.33
C GLN A 181 1.48 -6.94 -14.27
N VAL A 182 0.18 -6.83 -13.95
CA VAL A 182 -0.43 -5.53 -13.61
C VAL A 182 0.31 -4.89 -12.44
N PHE A 183 0.84 -5.69 -11.52
CA PHE A 183 1.69 -5.21 -10.44
C PHE A 183 3.17 -5.32 -10.79
N ALA A 184 3.98 -4.45 -10.19
CA ALA A 184 5.43 -4.50 -10.30
C ALA A 184 5.97 -5.85 -9.80
N SER A 185 7.09 -6.30 -10.38
CA SER A 185 7.77 -7.52 -9.96
C SER A 185 8.48 -7.38 -8.62
N GLU A 186 8.88 -6.16 -8.27
CA GLU A 186 9.57 -5.83 -7.02
C GLU A 186 8.63 -5.11 -6.06
N PRO A 187 8.73 -5.36 -4.75
CA PRO A 187 7.87 -4.71 -3.77
C PRO A 187 8.23 -3.23 -3.65
N LEU A 188 7.20 -2.38 -3.61
CA LEU A 188 7.32 -0.97 -3.22
C LEU A 188 7.76 -0.85 -1.76
N LEU A 189 7.22 -1.73 -0.91
CA LEU A 189 7.45 -1.72 0.52
C LEU A 189 7.58 -3.15 1.05
N VAL A 190 8.62 -3.37 1.86
CA VAL A 190 8.80 -4.56 2.67
C VAL A 190 8.72 -4.14 4.14
N LEU A 191 7.88 -4.79 4.92
CA LEU A 191 7.74 -4.57 6.36
C LEU A 191 8.11 -5.86 7.08
N GLN A 192 9.05 -5.76 8.02
CA GLN A 192 9.47 -6.86 8.87
C GLN A 192 8.93 -6.66 10.28
N ARG A 193 8.32 -7.69 10.88
CA ARG A 193 7.83 -7.60 12.26
C ARG A 193 9.00 -7.41 13.21
N VAL A 194 8.84 -6.46 14.11
CA VAL A 194 9.73 -6.31 15.26
C VAL A 194 9.18 -7.21 16.38
N PRO A 195 9.96 -8.19 16.86
CA PRO A 195 9.54 -9.00 17.99
C PRO A 195 9.18 -8.11 19.18
N ALA A 196 8.11 -8.44 19.89
CA ALA A 196 7.85 -7.80 21.18
C ALA A 196 9.08 -8.04 22.07
N ALA A 197 9.59 -6.99 22.71
CA ALA A 197 10.61 -7.17 23.72
C ALA A 197 10.09 -8.16 24.76
N PRO A 198 10.88 -9.17 25.18
CA PRO A 198 10.46 -10.05 26.26
C PRO A 198 10.08 -9.17 27.45
N ALA A 199 8.93 -9.44 28.07
CA ALA A 199 8.48 -8.70 29.24
C ALA A 199 9.63 -8.69 30.26
N ALA A 200 10.09 -7.49 30.64
CA ALA A 200 11.06 -7.35 31.72
C ALA A 200 10.40 -7.84 33.01
N GLY A 201 10.57 -9.11 33.33
CA GLY A 201 9.74 -9.76 34.34
C GLY A 201 10.00 -11.24 34.56
N GLU A 202 11.26 -11.65 34.60
CA GLU A 202 11.66 -12.77 35.46
C GLU A 202 13.05 -12.45 36.00
N ALA A 203 13.08 -11.73 37.13
CA ALA A 203 14.28 -11.65 37.93
C ALA A 203 14.64 -13.09 38.38
N PRO A 204 15.90 -13.53 38.27
CA PRO A 204 16.29 -14.85 38.77
C PRO A 204 15.92 -14.95 40.24
N ALA A 205 15.21 -16.02 40.61
CA ALA A 205 14.84 -16.30 41.99
C ALA A 205 16.10 -16.24 42.87
N PRO A 206 16.06 -15.57 44.04
CA PRO A 206 17.21 -15.53 44.92
C PRO A 206 17.60 -16.96 45.33
N PRO A 207 18.90 -17.27 45.43
CA PRO A 207 19.34 -18.60 45.81
C PRO A 207 18.77 -18.96 47.20
N PRO A 208 18.39 -20.22 47.42
CA PRO A 208 17.88 -20.65 48.72
C PRO A 208 18.95 -20.40 49.78
N GLY A 209 18.61 -19.55 50.75
CA GLY A 209 19.47 -19.26 51.90
C GLY A 209 19.78 -20.56 52.64
N GLY A 210 21.07 -20.88 52.71
CA GLY A 210 21.57 -21.99 53.50
C GLY A 210 21.30 -21.75 54.98
N GLN A 211 20.69 -22.75 55.63
CA GLN A 211 20.78 -22.98 57.07
C GLN A 211 21.90 -23.98 57.33
#